data_AF-A0A925RM53-F1
#
_entry.id   AF-A0A925RM53-F1
#
_cell.length_a   1.000
_cell.length_b   1.000
_cell.length_c   1.000
_cell.angle_alpha   90.00
_cell.angle_beta   90.00
_cell.angle_gamma   90.00
#
_symmetry.space_group_name_H-M   'P 1'
#
loop_
_entity.id
_entity.type
_entity.pdbx_description
1 polymer ?
#
loop_
_entity_poly.entity_id
_entity_poly.type
_entity_poly.pdbx_seq_one_letter_code
_entity_poly.pdbx_strand_id
1 'polypeptide(L)'
;VLERIAPECRAAGVPLVVNDDVEAALAGIPGVSGVHLGQDDPGARELAGLRSRGRMWVGLSSHNPAQLRAAIEQAPDYVAFGPVLATQSKANPDPTVGMAGLADACRISRLPLVAIGGLDAHTGAQAIANGAAMVAMISALVDDEPDAIARRRVALVEAFATAAAVLDVDEVQRRIPVLSRETLVEIARWADDLAVLAGLRLPARFSPSWRDGEVHYRPSDVADLLWALGKQPGESWAQWSARGDLDGSETLVRLRR
;
A
#
# COMPACT_ATOMS: atom_id res chain seq x y z
N VAL A 1 28.73 8.60 -0.87
CA VAL A 1 27.36 9.17 -0.93
C VAL A 1 26.64 9.01 0.41
N LEU A 2 26.55 7.78 0.95
CA LEU A 2 25.85 7.52 2.23
C LEU A 2 26.36 8.38 3.40
N GLU A 3 27.67 8.54 3.55
CA GLU A 3 28.27 9.40 4.59
C GLU A 3 27.81 10.86 4.53
N ARG A 4 27.41 11.34 3.35
CA ARG A 4 26.90 12.71 3.15
C ARG A 4 25.40 12.81 3.46
N ILE A 5 24.60 11.83 3.06
CA ILE A 5 23.14 11.88 3.16
C ILE A 5 22.63 11.36 4.52
N ALA A 6 23.28 10.36 5.11
CA ALA A 6 22.84 9.76 6.37
C ALA A 6 22.73 10.78 7.54
N PRO A 7 23.65 11.74 7.71
CA PRO A 7 23.50 12.80 8.73
C PRO A 7 22.25 13.67 8.51
N GLU A 8 21.92 14.00 7.26
CA GLU A 8 20.75 14.81 6.91
C GLU A 8 19.45 14.05 7.19
N CYS A 9 19.34 12.80 6.75
CA CYS A 9 18.20 11.92 7.04
C CYS A 9 18.00 11.77 8.56
N ARG A 10 19.08 11.57 9.30
CA ARG A 10 19.04 11.45 10.77
C ARG A 10 18.57 12.75 11.43
N ALA A 11 19.08 13.90 11.00
CA ALA A 11 18.66 15.20 11.51
C ALA A 11 17.17 15.48 11.25
N ALA A 12 16.64 14.97 10.13
CA ALA A 12 15.23 15.05 9.78
C ALA A 12 14.35 13.96 10.42
N GLY A 13 14.93 12.98 11.12
CA GLY A 13 14.20 11.84 11.69
C GLY A 13 13.63 10.87 10.63
N VAL A 14 14.21 10.84 9.42
CA VAL A 14 13.76 10.00 8.30
C VAL A 14 14.68 8.79 8.13
N PRO A 15 14.14 7.56 8.02
CA PRO A 15 14.95 6.37 7.74
C PRO A 15 15.64 6.44 6.36
N LEU A 16 16.91 6.09 6.30
CA LEU A 16 17.66 5.91 5.04
C LEU A 16 17.74 4.43 4.67
N VAL A 17 17.29 4.08 3.47
CA VAL A 17 17.36 2.71 2.93
C VAL A 17 18.34 2.69 1.75
N VAL A 18 19.27 1.74 1.76
CA VAL A 18 20.26 1.55 0.69
C VAL A 18 19.66 0.68 -0.42
N ASN A 19 19.90 1.02 -1.68
CA ASN A 19 19.46 0.21 -2.82
C ASN A 19 20.54 -0.82 -3.20
N ASP A 20 20.15 -2.08 -3.37
CA ASP A 20 20.90 -3.26 -3.86
C ASP A 20 22.13 -3.69 -3.03
N ASP A 21 22.84 -2.75 -2.39
CA ASP A 21 24.12 -3.00 -1.71
C ASP A 21 23.93 -3.33 -0.23
N VAL A 22 23.86 -4.63 0.05
CA VAL A 22 23.77 -5.20 1.41
C VAL A 22 24.97 -4.81 2.28
N GLU A 23 26.18 -4.84 1.74
CA GLU A 23 27.39 -4.60 2.53
C GLU A 23 27.48 -3.13 2.93
N ALA A 24 27.12 -2.21 2.02
CA ALA A 24 27.00 -0.79 2.36
C ALA A 24 25.91 -0.54 3.42
N ALA A 25 24.80 -1.28 3.38
CA ALA A 25 23.77 -1.20 4.40
C ALA A 25 24.27 -1.69 5.78
N LEU A 26 25.16 -2.70 5.80
CA LEU A 26 25.74 -3.30 7.00
C LEU A 26 27.01 -2.61 7.52
N ALA A 27 27.52 -1.60 6.80
CA ALA A 27 28.76 -0.90 7.14
C ALA A 27 28.70 -0.09 8.46
N GLY A 28 27.57 -0.09 9.16
CA GLY A 28 27.42 0.55 10.47
C GLY A 28 27.31 2.07 10.43
N ILE A 29 26.97 2.66 9.27
CA ILE A 29 26.81 4.10 9.10
C ILE A 29 25.58 4.59 9.89
N PRO A 30 25.72 5.49 10.88
CA PRO A 30 24.60 5.97 11.68
C PRO A 30 23.53 6.66 10.84
N GLY A 31 22.29 6.14 10.88
CA GLY A 31 21.14 6.65 10.12
C GLY A 31 20.72 5.73 8.97
N VAL A 32 21.60 4.83 8.51
CA VAL A 32 21.21 3.75 7.60
C VAL A 32 20.34 2.75 8.37
N SER A 33 19.13 2.55 7.86
CA SER A 33 18.05 1.83 8.54
C SER A 33 17.66 0.53 7.82
N GLY A 34 18.05 0.37 6.56
CA GLY A 34 17.59 -0.76 5.75
C GLY A 34 18.29 -0.92 4.41
N VAL A 35 17.90 -1.98 3.71
CA VAL A 35 18.26 -2.24 2.32
C VAL A 35 17.00 -2.60 1.51
N HIS A 36 16.95 -2.15 0.26
CA HIS A 36 15.96 -2.56 -0.73
C HIS A 36 16.66 -3.35 -1.83
N LEU A 37 16.13 -4.54 -2.16
CA LEU A 37 16.76 -5.46 -3.11
C LEU A 37 15.81 -5.78 -4.27
N GLY A 38 16.36 -5.78 -5.48
CA GLY A 38 15.85 -6.47 -6.66
C GLY A 38 15.87 -7.98 -6.50
N GLN A 39 15.16 -8.70 -7.37
CA GLN A 39 14.98 -10.16 -7.25
C GLN A 39 16.26 -10.96 -7.49
N ASP A 40 17.18 -10.39 -8.27
CA ASP A 40 18.44 -11.01 -8.66
C ASP A 40 19.63 -10.48 -7.86
N ASP A 41 19.40 -9.56 -6.92
CA ASP A 41 20.47 -8.98 -6.13
C ASP A 41 21.03 -9.98 -5.10
N PRO A 42 22.32 -9.89 -4.77
CA PRO A 42 22.92 -10.67 -3.71
C PRO A 42 22.17 -10.50 -2.38
N GLY A 43 21.77 -11.61 -1.76
CA GLY A 43 21.04 -11.62 -0.49
C GLY A 43 19.52 -11.57 -0.61
N ALA A 44 18.96 -11.30 -1.80
CA ALA A 44 17.51 -11.21 -2.02
C ALA A 44 16.75 -12.53 -1.80
N ARG A 45 17.47 -13.67 -1.74
CA ARG A 45 16.91 -15.01 -1.46
C ARG A 45 17.18 -15.52 -0.04
N GLU A 46 17.96 -14.79 0.76
CA GLU A 46 18.44 -15.26 2.07
C GLU A 46 18.27 -14.19 3.15
N LEU A 47 17.07 -13.62 3.23
CA LEU A 47 16.74 -12.54 4.18
C LEU A 47 16.95 -12.94 5.63
N ALA A 48 16.77 -14.22 5.97
CA ALA A 48 17.05 -14.74 7.31
C ALA A 48 18.55 -14.58 7.67
N GLY A 49 19.43 -14.89 6.72
CA GLY A 49 20.88 -14.68 6.86
C GLY A 49 21.20 -13.19 7.04
N LEU A 50 20.60 -12.31 6.23
CA LEU A 50 20.78 -10.86 6.37
C LEU A 50 20.37 -10.34 7.75
N ARG A 51 19.20 -10.76 8.24
CA ARG A 51 18.69 -10.34 9.56
C ARG A 51 19.54 -10.85 10.72
N SER A 52 20.19 -12.00 10.58
CA SER A 52 21.12 -12.49 11.60
C SER A 52 22.40 -11.64 11.71
N ARG A 53 22.75 -10.91 10.65
CA ARG A 53 23.93 -10.03 10.58
C ARG A 53 23.68 -8.65 11.18
N GLY A 54 22.42 -8.26 11.37
CA GLY A 54 22.07 -6.97 11.96
C GLY A 54 20.58 -6.67 11.87
N ARG A 55 20.10 -5.77 12.74
CA ARG A 55 18.72 -5.30 12.73
C ARG A 55 18.57 -4.18 11.70
N MET A 56 18.02 -4.50 10.54
CA MET A 56 17.72 -3.55 9.47
C MET A 56 16.39 -3.91 8.78
N TRP A 57 15.72 -2.92 8.22
CA TRP A 57 14.56 -3.15 7.36
C TRP A 57 15.00 -3.71 6.02
N VAL A 58 14.28 -4.70 5.52
CA VAL A 58 14.52 -5.29 4.20
C VAL A 58 13.29 -5.13 3.33
N GLY A 59 13.45 -4.49 2.18
CA GLY A 59 12.43 -4.41 1.14
C GLY A 59 12.79 -5.25 -0.07
N LEU A 60 11.79 -5.85 -0.72
CA LEU A 60 11.98 -6.58 -1.99
C LEU A 60 11.18 -5.96 -3.12
N SER A 61 11.71 -5.98 -4.33
CA SER A 61 10.98 -5.63 -5.55
C SER A 61 10.14 -6.80 -6.09
N SER A 62 9.00 -6.47 -6.69
CA SER A 62 8.13 -7.40 -7.41
C SER A 62 7.41 -6.69 -8.56
N HIS A 63 7.17 -7.43 -9.64
CA HIS A 63 6.68 -6.90 -10.91
C HIS A 63 5.41 -7.59 -11.41
N ASN A 64 4.98 -8.65 -10.72
CA ASN A 64 3.73 -9.37 -11.03
C ASN A 64 3.22 -10.14 -9.79
N PRO A 65 1.97 -10.64 -9.81
CA PRO A 65 1.39 -11.34 -8.66
C PRO A 65 2.15 -12.60 -8.22
N ALA A 66 2.81 -13.32 -9.13
CA ALA A 66 3.58 -14.51 -8.76
C ALA A 66 4.83 -14.12 -7.97
N GLN A 67 5.56 -13.12 -8.44
CA GLN A 67 6.70 -12.53 -7.75
C GLN A 67 6.32 -11.94 -6.40
N LEU A 68 5.19 -11.24 -6.31
CA LEU A 68 4.69 -10.67 -5.05
C LEU A 68 4.46 -11.78 -4.00
N ARG A 69 3.80 -12.88 -4.37
CA ARG A 69 3.57 -14.00 -3.45
C ARG A 69 4.88 -14.62 -2.98
N ALA A 70 5.81 -14.88 -3.92
CA ALA A 70 7.14 -15.40 -3.57
C ALA A 70 7.91 -14.45 -2.65
N ALA A 71 7.82 -13.13 -2.87
CA ALA A 71 8.45 -12.13 -2.00
C ALA A 71 7.84 -12.15 -0.59
N ILE A 72 6.51 -12.26 -0.45
CA ILE A 72 5.82 -12.31 0.84
C ILE A 72 6.24 -13.55 1.66
N GLU A 73 6.50 -14.68 1.00
CA GLU A 73 6.97 -15.92 1.65
C GLU A 73 8.34 -15.76 2.30
N GLN A 74 9.19 -14.88 1.75
CA GLN A 74 10.48 -14.52 2.35
C GLN A 74 10.36 -13.56 3.54
N ALA A 75 9.14 -13.09 3.82
CA ALA A 75 8.79 -12.20 4.92
C ALA A 75 9.66 -10.92 5.02
N PRO A 76 9.85 -10.13 3.94
CA PRO A 76 10.48 -8.81 4.05
C PRO A 76 9.63 -7.87 4.92
N ASP A 77 10.22 -6.74 5.31
CA ASP A 77 9.52 -5.70 6.07
C ASP A 77 8.51 -4.94 5.18
N TYR A 78 8.78 -4.87 3.86
CA TYR A 78 7.86 -4.33 2.86
C TYR A 78 8.16 -4.91 1.46
N VAL A 79 7.23 -4.74 0.53
CA VAL A 79 7.42 -5.12 -0.88
C VAL A 79 7.11 -3.94 -1.78
N ALA A 80 7.99 -3.63 -2.74
CA ALA A 80 7.69 -2.69 -3.81
C ALA A 80 7.04 -3.40 -4.99
N PHE A 81 5.97 -2.82 -5.53
CA PHE A 81 5.23 -3.35 -6.67
C PHE A 81 5.17 -2.32 -7.79
N GLY A 82 5.69 -2.68 -8.95
CA GLY A 82 5.72 -1.79 -10.11
C GLY A 82 6.53 -2.35 -11.28
N PRO A 83 6.77 -1.56 -12.34
CA PRO A 83 6.34 -0.18 -12.48
C PRO A 83 4.82 -0.07 -12.61
N VAL A 84 4.19 0.82 -11.83
CA VAL A 84 2.74 1.04 -11.90
C VAL A 84 2.37 1.71 -13.22
N LEU A 85 3.10 2.75 -13.59
CA LEU A 85 2.97 3.48 -14.85
C LEU A 85 4.32 3.54 -15.57
N ALA A 86 4.29 3.98 -16.83
CA ALA A 86 5.50 4.11 -17.64
C ALA A 86 6.52 5.03 -16.95
N THR A 87 7.78 4.59 -16.92
CA THR A 87 8.88 5.34 -16.32
C THR A 87 10.06 5.41 -17.29
N GLN A 88 10.78 6.53 -17.27
CA GLN A 88 12.01 6.73 -18.03
C GLN A 88 13.27 6.56 -17.14
N SER A 89 13.10 6.28 -15.84
CA SER A 89 14.20 6.20 -14.87
C SER A 89 14.99 4.90 -14.92
N LYS A 90 14.56 3.90 -15.71
CA LYS A 90 15.26 2.62 -15.91
C LYS A 90 15.47 2.38 -17.41
N ALA A 91 16.62 1.84 -17.79
CA ALA A 91 16.97 1.58 -19.19
C ALA A 91 16.13 0.46 -19.83
N ASN A 92 15.66 -0.51 -19.04
CA ASN A 92 14.79 -1.60 -19.50
C ASN A 92 13.74 -1.92 -18.41
N PRO A 93 12.64 -1.15 -18.34
CA PRO A 93 11.62 -1.37 -17.31
C PRO A 93 10.76 -2.61 -17.64
N ASP A 94 10.34 -3.32 -16.60
CA ASP A 94 9.30 -4.35 -16.70
C ASP A 94 7.97 -3.79 -17.27
N PRO A 95 7.08 -4.63 -17.80
CA PRO A 95 5.76 -4.20 -18.22
C PRO A 95 4.99 -3.49 -17.10
N THR A 96 4.27 -2.43 -17.44
CA THR A 96 3.50 -1.67 -16.45
C THR A 96 2.33 -2.49 -15.93
N VAL A 97 2.12 -2.49 -14.62
CA VAL A 97 1.02 -3.23 -13.97
C VAL A 97 -0.31 -2.45 -13.95
N GLY A 98 -0.25 -1.12 -14.10
CA GLY A 98 -1.41 -0.24 -14.05
C GLY A 98 -2.05 -0.11 -12.65
N MET A 99 -2.99 0.82 -12.50
CA MET A 99 -3.68 1.05 -11.22
C MET A 99 -4.54 -0.14 -10.79
N ALA A 100 -5.17 -0.84 -11.73
CA ALA A 100 -5.95 -2.04 -11.43
C ALA A 100 -5.04 -3.17 -10.91
N GLY A 101 -3.91 -3.42 -11.58
CA GLY A 101 -2.94 -4.42 -11.13
C GLY A 101 -2.32 -4.08 -9.77
N LEU A 102 -2.09 -2.79 -9.49
CA LEU A 102 -1.69 -2.32 -8.17
C LEU A 102 -2.76 -2.60 -7.11
N ALA A 103 -4.03 -2.28 -7.37
CA ALA A 103 -5.12 -2.54 -6.43
C ALA A 103 -5.24 -4.04 -6.10
N ASP A 104 -5.10 -4.91 -7.10
CA ASP A 104 -5.08 -6.37 -6.89
C ASP A 104 -3.86 -6.82 -6.09
N ALA A 105 -2.69 -6.27 -6.36
CA ALA A 105 -1.48 -6.54 -5.59
C ALA A 105 -1.62 -6.14 -4.12
N CYS A 106 -2.21 -4.96 -3.86
CA CYS A 106 -2.52 -4.52 -2.50
C CYS A 106 -3.47 -5.50 -1.79
N ARG A 107 -4.47 -6.07 -2.48
CA ARG A 107 -5.36 -7.10 -1.89
C ARG A 107 -4.66 -8.41 -1.56
N ILE A 108 -3.64 -8.78 -2.33
CA ILE A 108 -2.83 -9.98 -2.09
C ILE A 108 -1.89 -9.79 -0.89
N SER A 109 -1.32 -8.59 -0.74
CA SER A 109 -0.26 -8.36 0.24
C SER A 109 -0.78 -8.17 1.65
N ARG A 110 -0.21 -8.94 2.58
CA ARG A 110 -0.30 -8.72 4.03
C ARG A 110 0.81 -7.82 4.58
N LEU A 111 1.81 -7.51 3.75
CA LEU A 111 2.93 -6.63 4.08
C LEU A 111 2.66 -5.22 3.51
N PRO A 112 3.25 -4.16 4.11
CA PRO A 112 3.23 -2.83 3.50
C PRO A 112 3.72 -2.89 2.06
N LEU A 113 2.89 -2.42 1.13
CA LEU A 113 3.20 -2.41 -0.29
C LEU A 113 3.56 -0.99 -0.73
N VAL A 114 4.73 -0.85 -1.33
CA VAL A 114 5.23 0.41 -1.90
C VAL A 114 4.86 0.44 -3.38
N ALA A 115 3.99 1.37 -3.79
CA ALA A 115 3.72 1.62 -5.20
C ALA A 115 4.90 2.37 -5.82
N ILE A 116 5.44 1.88 -6.93
CA ILE A 116 6.62 2.47 -7.57
C ILE A 116 6.51 2.49 -9.09
N GLY A 117 7.11 3.49 -9.73
CA GLY A 117 7.29 3.57 -11.17
C GLY A 117 6.25 4.43 -11.87
N GLY A 118 6.71 5.56 -12.42
CA GLY A 118 5.89 6.46 -13.24
C GLY A 118 4.83 7.26 -12.49
N LEU A 119 4.91 7.31 -11.17
CA LEU A 119 3.92 7.99 -10.32
C LEU A 119 4.28 9.48 -10.15
N ASP A 120 3.25 10.31 -10.06
CA ASP A 120 3.23 11.74 -9.72
C ASP A 120 2.28 12.01 -8.54
N ALA A 121 2.05 13.26 -8.16
CA ALA A 121 1.20 13.58 -7.01
C ALA A 121 -0.23 13.05 -7.16
N HIS A 122 -0.80 13.11 -8.37
CA HIS A 122 -2.15 12.66 -8.63
C HIS A 122 -2.26 11.13 -8.61
N THR A 123 -1.38 10.45 -9.34
CA THR A 123 -1.37 8.99 -9.46
C THR A 123 -0.84 8.32 -8.19
N GLY A 124 0.05 8.97 -7.43
CA GLY A 124 0.44 8.54 -6.09
C GLY A 124 -0.70 8.61 -5.09
N ALA A 125 -1.53 9.66 -5.14
CA ALA A 125 -2.75 9.74 -4.34
C ALA A 125 -3.74 8.60 -4.69
N GLN A 126 -3.88 8.27 -5.97
CA GLN A 126 -4.67 7.10 -6.39
C GLN A 126 -4.08 5.78 -5.88
N ALA A 127 -2.75 5.62 -5.89
CA ALA A 127 -2.07 4.44 -5.36
C ALA A 127 -2.37 4.25 -3.86
N ILE A 128 -2.32 5.32 -3.07
CA ILE A 128 -2.68 5.32 -1.64
C ILE A 128 -4.16 4.93 -1.46
N ALA A 129 -5.07 5.54 -2.24
CA ALA A 129 -6.49 5.21 -2.19
C ALA A 129 -6.79 3.74 -2.55
N ASN A 130 -5.96 3.13 -3.42
CA ASN A 130 -6.02 1.70 -3.75
C ASN A 130 -5.38 0.78 -2.69
N GLY A 131 -4.79 1.36 -1.64
CA GLY A 131 -4.24 0.65 -0.49
C GLY A 131 -2.73 0.43 -0.52
N ALA A 132 -1.98 1.16 -1.37
CA ALA A 132 -0.54 1.23 -1.20
C ALA A 132 -0.21 1.92 0.13
N ALA A 133 0.67 1.30 0.92
CA ALA A 133 1.09 1.87 2.20
C ALA A 133 2.04 3.06 2.01
N MET A 134 2.79 3.04 0.91
CA MET A 134 3.82 4.02 0.56
C MET A 134 3.88 4.20 -0.96
N VAL A 135 4.43 5.34 -1.39
CA VAL A 135 4.68 5.64 -2.80
C VAL A 135 6.15 6.02 -2.96
N ALA A 136 6.85 5.39 -3.90
CA ALA A 136 8.25 5.67 -4.21
C ALA A 136 8.38 6.36 -5.58
N MET A 137 9.13 7.46 -5.60
CA MET A 137 9.18 8.39 -6.73
C MET A 137 10.58 8.99 -6.86
N ILE A 138 10.98 9.32 -8.10
CA ILE A 138 12.23 10.02 -8.39
C ILE A 138 11.91 11.30 -9.16
N SER A 139 11.52 11.17 -10.44
CA SER A 139 11.31 12.32 -11.34
C SER A 139 10.19 13.26 -10.92
N ALA A 140 9.17 12.77 -10.19
CA ALA A 140 8.08 13.60 -9.71
C ALA A 140 8.50 14.58 -8.59
N LEU A 141 9.64 14.35 -7.94
CA LEU A 141 10.19 15.23 -6.90
C LEU A 141 11.43 15.97 -7.39
N VAL A 142 12.37 15.27 -8.02
CA VAL A 142 13.67 15.82 -8.41
C VAL A 142 13.53 16.84 -9.54
N ASP A 143 14.20 17.97 -9.37
CA ASP A 143 14.30 19.08 -10.30
C ASP A 143 15.67 19.76 -10.10
N ASP A 144 16.14 20.53 -11.07
CA ASP A 144 17.40 21.28 -10.93
C ASP A 144 17.19 22.55 -10.07
N GLU A 145 15.94 23.05 -10.01
CA GLU A 145 15.58 24.26 -9.28
C GLU A 145 15.07 23.92 -7.85
N PRO A 146 15.75 24.38 -6.78
CA PRO A 146 15.34 24.08 -5.40
C PRO A 146 13.90 24.49 -5.07
N ASP A 147 13.45 25.63 -5.61
CA ASP A 147 12.07 26.10 -5.43
C ASP A 147 11.04 25.20 -6.11
N ALA A 148 11.40 24.58 -7.24
CA ALA A 148 10.54 23.60 -7.91
C ALA A 148 10.41 22.33 -7.07
N ILE A 149 11.51 21.82 -6.50
CA ILE A 149 11.48 20.68 -5.56
C ILE A 149 10.58 21.00 -4.37
N ALA A 150 10.73 22.20 -3.78
CA ALA A 150 9.93 22.62 -2.62
C ALA A 150 8.43 22.65 -2.94
N ARG A 151 8.03 23.21 -4.09
CA ARG A 151 6.63 23.22 -4.55
C ARG A 151 6.09 21.82 -4.81
N ARG A 152 6.85 20.97 -5.50
CA ARG A 152 6.47 19.57 -5.77
C ARG A 152 6.28 18.77 -4.49
N ARG A 153 7.18 18.94 -3.51
CA ARG A 153 7.07 18.33 -2.18
C ARG A 153 5.76 18.72 -1.49
N VAL A 154 5.40 20.00 -1.48
CA VAL A 154 4.14 20.47 -0.87
C VAL A 154 2.94 19.81 -1.55
N ALA A 155 2.90 19.83 -2.88
CA ALA A 155 1.82 19.19 -3.64
C ALA A 155 1.69 17.69 -3.37
N LEU A 156 2.82 16.98 -3.24
CA LEU A 156 2.85 15.55 -2.88
C LEU A 156 2.27 15.32 -1.48
N VAL A 157 2.72 16.09 -0.48
CA VAL A 157 2.26 15.96 0.90
C VAL A 157 0.76 16.21 1.01
N GLU A 158 0.25 17.28 0.38
CA GLU A 158 -1.17 17.62 0.40
C GLU A 158 -2.03 16.57 -0.31
N ALA A 159 -1.60 16.10 -1.49
CA ALA A 159 -2.31 15.07 -2.22
C ALA A 159 -2.38 13.76 -1.43
N PHE A 160 -1.28 13.35 -0.80
CA PHE A 160 -1.21 12.09 -0.06
C PHE A 160 -1.95 12.18 1.28
N ALA A 161 -1.88 13.31 1.98
CA ALA A 161 -2.66 13.54 3.19
C ALA A 161 -4.17 13.48 2.90
N THR A 162 -4.60 14.09 1.79
CA THR A 162 -6.00 14.04 1.35
C THR A 162 -6.42 12.62 0.98
N ALA A 163 -5.59 11.89 0.22
CA ALA A 163 -5.87 10.52 -0.19
C ALA A 163 -5.87 9.51 0.96
N ALA A 164 -5.15 9.80 2.05
CA ALA A 164 -5.08 8.97 3.25
C ALA A 164 -6.07 9.41 4.34
N ALA A 165 -6.87 10.46 4.11
CA ALA A 165 -7.78 11.00 5.10
C ALA A 165 -8.76 9.92 5.57
N VAL A 166 -8.78 9.68 6.89
CA VAL A 166 -9.67 8.70 7.52
C VAL A 166 -11.12 9.17 7.44
N LEU A 167 -12.01 8.20 7.28
CA LEU A 167 -13.44 8.40 7.10
C LEU A 167 -14.15 7.86 8.34
N ASP A 168 -15.08 8.64 8.91
CA ASP A 168 -16.00 8.11 9.92
C ASP A 168 -17.00 7.13 9.31
N VAL A 169 -17.69 6.39 10.17
CA VAL A 169 -18.66 5.37 9.74
C VAL A 169 -19.81 5.96 8.93
N ASP A 170 -20.23 7.18 9.21
CA ASP A 170 -21.37 7.81 8.54
C ASP A 170 -21.00 8.20 7.10
N GLU A 171 -19.77 8.64 6.86
CA GLU A 171 -19.20 8.87 5.54
C GLU A 171 -19.05 7.57 4.75
N VAL A 172 -18.63 6.48 5.39
CA VAL A 172 -18.60 5.17 4.74
C VAL A 172 -20.01 4.71 4.38
N GLN A 173 -21.00 4.87 5.27
CA GLN A 173 -22.39 4.53 5.00
C GLN A 173 -22.96 5.36 3.84
N ARG A 174 -22.64 6.66 3.75
CA ARG A 174 -23.05 7.50 2.61
C ARG A 174 -22.51 6.96 1.28
N ARG A 175 -21.29 6.43 1.27
CA ARG A 175 -20.66 5.83 0.08
C ARG A 175 -21.20 4.43 -0.22
N ILE A 176 -21.55 3.67 0.81
CA ILE A 176 -22.03 2.29 0.75
C ILE A 176 -23.39 2.16 1.46
N PRO A 177 -24.47 2.75 0.91
CA PRO A 177 -25.78 2.82 1.55
C PRO A 177 -26.47 1.46 1.75
N VAL A 178 -25.96 0.41 1.11
CA VAL A 178 -26.46 -0.96 1.29
C VAL A 178 -25.98 -1.60 2.60
N LEU A 179 -24.96 -1.03 3.26
CA LEU A 179 -24.50 -1.46 4.58
C LEU A 179 -25.01 -0.46 5.63
N SER A 180 -25.67 -0.95 6.69
CA SER A 180 -26.06 -0.08 7.79
C SER A 180 -24.85 0.32 8.63
N ARG A 181 -24.99 1.39 9.42
CA ARG A 181 -23.98 1.81 10.38
C ARG A 181 -23.61 0.66 11.33
N GLU A 182 -24.60 -0.06 11.83
CA GLU A 182 -24.41 -1.19 12.75
C GLU A 182 -23.59 -2.31 12.09
N THR A 183 -23.90 -2.64 10.83
CA THR A 183 -23.14 -3.63 10.06
C THR A 183 -21.70 -3.20 9.84
N LEU A 184 -21.46 -1.93 9.51
CA LEU A 184 -20.09 -1.42 9.36
C LEU A 184 -19.32 -1.52 10.68
N VAL A 185 -19.92 -1.08 11.79
CA VAL A 185 -19.31 -1.22 13.13
C VAL A 185 -19.03 -2.69 13.46
N GLU A 186 -19.94 -3.60 13.13
CA GLU A 186 -19.76 -5.04 13.34
C GLU A 186 -18.61 -5.62 12.51
N ILE A 187 -18.54 -5.34 11.21
CA ILE A 187 -17.44 -5.76 10.33
C ILE A 187 -16.10 -5.29 10.91
N ALA A 188 -16.02 -4.04 11.39
CA ALA A 188 -14.79 -3.51 11.96
C ALA A 188 -14.34 -4.15 13.27
N ARG A 189 -15.25 -4.77 14.04
CA ARG A 189 -14.89 -5.55 15.24
C ARG A 189 -14.13 -6.84 14.89
N TRP A 190 -14.33 -7.35 13.67
CA TRP A 190 -13.70 -8.57 13.18
C TRP A 190 -12.46 -8.32 12.32
N ALA A 191 -11.96 -7.08 12.25
CA ALA A 191 -10.85 -6.70 11.39
C ALA A 191 -9.54 -7.46 11.68
N ASP A 192 -9.37 -7.98 12.90
CA ASP A 192 -8.19 -8.77 13.29
C ASP A 192 -8.38 -10.29 13.08
N ASP A 193 -9.58 -10.75 12.69
CA ASP A 193 -9.86 -12.16 12.42
C ASP A 193 -9.78 -12.47 10.92
N LEU A 194 -8.63 -13.01 10.50
CA LEU A 194 -8.37 -13.36 9.10
C LEU A 194 -9.35 -14.40 8.53
N ALA A 195 -9.90 -15.29 9.37
CA ALA A 195 -10.88 -16.27 8.91
C ALA A 195 -12.22 -15.60 8.61
N VAL A 196 -12.64 -14.66 9.46
CA VAL A 196 -13.83 -13.84 9.22
C VAL A 196 -13.64 -12.97 7.97
N LEU A 197 -12.50 -12.27 7.85
CA LEU A 197 -12.21 -11.47 6.66
C LEU A 197 -12.28 -12.30 5.38
N ALA A 198 -11.66 -13.49 5.36
CA ALA A 198 -11.74 -14.39 4.21
C ALA A 198 -13.19 -14.80 3.90
N GLY A 199 -14.00 -15.09 4.93
CA GLY A 199 -15.42 -15.43 4.79
C GLY A 199 -16.27 -14.29 4.21
N LEU A 200 -15.88 -13.04 4.47
CA LEU A 200 -16.46 -11.80 3.94
C LEU A 200 -15.87 -11.36 2.60
N ARG A 201 -14.88 -12.11 2.08
CA ARG A 201 -14.11 -11.72 0.90
C ARG A 201 -13.44 -10.35 1.08
N LEU A 202 -12.95 -10.07 2.29
CA LEU A 202 -12.12 -8.91 2.58
C LEU A 202 -10.64 -9.32 2.59
N PRO A 203 -9.74 -8.48 2.08
CA PRO A 203 -8.32 -8.78 2.06
C PRO A 203 -7.71 -8.65 3.46
N ALA A 204 -6.62 -9.36 3.72
CA ALA A 204 -5.94 -9.35 5.02
C ALA A 204 -5.43 -7.97 5.47
N ARG A 205 -5.29 -7.01 4.54
CA ARG A 205 -4.93 -5.63 4.86
C ARG A 205 -6.11 -4.78 5.34
N PHE A 206 -7.35 -5.23 5.20
CA PHE A 206 -8.53 -4.51 5.67
C PHE A 206 -8.42 -4.33 7.18
N SER A 207 -8.35 -3.08 7.63
CA SER A 207 -7.96 -2.75 9.01
C SER A 207 -8.52 -1.38 9.39
N PRO A 208 -9.84 -1.25 9.53
CA PRO A 208 -10.44 -0.09 10.18
C PRO A 208 -9.88 0.06 11.59
N SER A 209 -9.74 1.31 12.03
CA SER A 209 -9.17 1.67 13.34
C SER A 209 -10.25 2.18 14.29
N TRP A 210 -10.00 2.08 15.58
CA TRP A 210 -10.89 2.59 16.62
C TRP A 210 -10.23 3.81 17.30
N ARG A 211 -10.97 4.91 17.43
CA ARG A 211 -10.53 6.12 18.14
C ARG A 211 -11.70 6.65 18.96
N ASP A 212 -11.48 6.82 20.26
CA ASP A 212 -12.49 7.33 21.20
C ASP A 212 -13.83 6.57 21.14
N GLY A 213 -13.77 5.25 20.90
CA GLY A 213 -14.95 4.37 20.78
C GLY A 213 -15.63 4.37 19.41
N GLU A 214 -15.19 5.21 18.47
CA GLU A 214 -15.73 5.30 17.11
C GLU A 214 -14.81 4.63 16.09
N VAL A 215 -15.44 3.97 15.10
CA VAL A 215 -14.73 3.30 14.00
C VAL A 215 -14.35 4.31 12.91
N HIS A 216 -13.13 4.17 12.41
CA HIS A 216 -12.56 4.99 11.35
C HIS A 216 -11.97 4.10 10.26
N TYR A 217 -12.34 4.39 9.02
CA TYR A 217 -11.92 3.65 7.84
C TYR A 217 -10.89 4.42 7.04
N ARG A 218 -9.95 3.72 6.41
CA ARG A 218 -9.11 4.31 5.36
C ARG A 218 -9.90 4.29 4.05
N PRO A 219 -9.57 5.18 3.10
CA PRO A 219 -10.15 5.10 1.76
C PRO A 219 -9.96 3.74 1.08
N SER A 220 -8.85 3.05 1.36
CA SER A 220 -8.63 1.68 0.89
C SER A 220 -9.56 0.64 1.53
N ASP A 221 -9.98 0.82 2.78
CA ASP A 221 -10.97 -0.07 3.41
C ASP A 221 -12.33 0.05 2.71
N VAL A 222 -12.71 1.26 2.29
CA VAL A 222 -13.92 1.49 1.48
C VAL A 222 -13.79 0.82 0.11
N ALA A 223 -12.62 0.93 -0.53
CA ALA A 223 -12.36 0.25 -1.80
C ALA A 223 -12.43 -1.28 -1.67
N ASP A 224 -11.98 -1.83 -0.54
CA ASP A 224 -12.05 -3.26 -0.23
C ASP A 224 -13.49 -3.72 0.05
N LEU A 225 -14.30 -2.93 0.76
CA LEU A 225 -15.73 -3.21 0.96
C LEU A 225 -16.50 -3.21 -0.37
N LEU A 226 -16.25 -2.22 -1.25
CA LEU A 226 -16.86 -2.18 -2.57
C LEU A 226 -16.46 -3.40 -3.42
N TRP A 227 -15.19 -3.80 -3.33
CA TRP A 227 -14.70 -4.99 -4.02
C TRP A 227 -15.34 -6.28 -3.49
N ALA A 228 -15.47 -6.43 -2.16
CA ALA A 228 -16.14 -7.56 -1.53
C ALA A 228 -17.61 -7.67 -1.95
N LEU A 229 -18.28 -6.51 -2.08
CA LEU A 229 -19.63 -6.39 -2.63
C LEU A 229 -19.70 -6.56 -4.15
N GLY A 230 -18.59 -6.86 -4.85
CA GLY A 230 -18.57 -7.00 -6.31
C GLY A 230 -19.00 -5.75 -7.08
N LYS A 231 -19.00 -4.59 -6.42
CA LYS A 231 -19.49 -3.32 -6.93
C LYS A 231 -18.54 -2.79 -7.99
N GLN A 232 -19.04 -2.58 -9.21
CA GLN A 232 -18.18 -2.16 -10.32
C GLN A 232 -17.93 -0.63 -10.29
N PRO A 233 -16.77 -0.16 -10.78
CA PRO A 233 -16.54 1.28 -10.98
C PRO A 233 -17.62 1.90 -11.88
N GLY A 234 -18.15 3.06 -11.50
CA GLY A 234 -19.18 3.79 -12.27
C GLY A 234 -20.59 3.20 -12.22
N GLU A 235 -20.78 2.01 -11.68
CA GLU A 235 -22.11 1.42 -11.51
C GLU A 235 -22.95 2.19 -10.45
N SER A 236 -24.25 2.32 -10.65
CA SER A 236 -25.17 2.84 -9.63
C SER A 236 -25.63 1.74 -8.66
N TRP A 237 -26.10 2.12 -7.48
CA TRP A 237 -26.67 1.16 -6.52
C TRP A 237 -27.94 0.47 -7.03
N ALA A 238 -28.71 1.13 -7.90
CA ALA A 238 -29.86 0.53 -8.56
C ALA A 238 -29.45 -0.59 -9.53
N GLN A 239 -28.42 -0.34 -10.35
CA GLN A 239 -27.85 -1.34 -11.26
C GLN A 239 -27.26 -2.52 -10.49
N TRP A 240 -26.52 -2.23 -9.40
CA TRP A 240 -25.92 -3.26 -8.55
C TRP A 240 -27.00 -4.17 -7.94
N SER A 241 -28.05 -3.58 -7.36
CA SER A 241 -29.16 -4.32 -6.73
C SER A 241 -29.96 -5.16 -7.75
N ALA A 242 -30.08 -4.68 -8.98
CA ALA A 242 -30.80 -5.39 -10.05
C ALA A 242 -30.09 -6.65 -10.57
N ARG A 243 -28.81 -6.89 -10.24
CA ARG A 243 -28.06 -8.06 -10.73
C ARG A 243 -28.58 -9.38 -10.18
N GLY A 244 -29.29 -9.39 -9.05
CA GLY A 244 -29.82 -10.60 -8.42
C GLY A 244 -28.77 -11.60 -7.89
N ASP A 245 -27.51 -11.50 -8.32
CA ASP A 245 -26.40 -12.41 -7.99
C ASP A 245 -25.72 -12.14 -6.66
N LEU A 246 -26.01 -10.99 -6.05
CA LEU A 246 -25.63 -10.69 -4.69
C LEU A 246 -26.92 -10.36 -3.96
N ASP A 247 -27.60 -11.40 -3.51
CA ASP A 247 -28.45 -11.20 -2.36
C ASP A 247 -27.48 -10.69 -1.29
N GLY A 248 -27.46 -9.37 -1.06
CA GLY A 248 -26.64 -8.75 -0.01
C GLY A 248 -26.86 -9.48 1.31
N SER A 249 -28.02 -10.14 1.45
CA SER A 249 -28.31 -11.20 2.38
C SER A 249 -27.20 -12.25 2.49
N GLU A 250 -26.68 -13.00 1.51
CA GLU A 250 -25.69 -14.06 1.81
C GLU A 250 -24.36 -13.55 2.41
N THR A 251 -23.89 -12.36 2.02
CA THR A 251 -22.69 -11.74 2.63
C THR A 251 -23.00 -11.11 3.99
N LEU A 252 -24.21 -10.54 4.17
CA LEU A 252 -24.71 -9.98 5.44
C LEU A 252 -25.28 -11.03 6.42
N VAL A 253 -25.71 -12.19 5.92
CA VAL A 253 -26.30 -13.33 6.64
C VAL A 253 -25.17 -14.15 7.24
N ARG A 254 -23.97 -14.14 6.64
CA ARG A 254 -22.74 -14.61 7.28
C ARG A 254 -22.28 -13.72 8.46
N LEU A 255 -22.58 -12.42 8.44
CA LEU A 255 -22.28 -11.53 9.58
C LEU A 255 -23.22 -11.76 10.77
N ARG A 256 -24.41 -12.34 10.55
CA ARG A 256 -25.44 -12.57 11.58
C ARG A 256 -25.41 -13.95 12.25
N ARG A 257 -24.46 -14.84 11.91
CA ARG A 257 -24.40 -16.22 12.46
C ARG A 257 -23.10 -16.51 13.18
#